data_AF-A0A1T3VWF5-F1
#
_entry.id   AF-A0A1T3VWF5-F1
#
_cell.length_a   1.000
_cell.length_b   1.000
_cell.length_c   1.000
_cell.angle_alpha   90.00
_cell.angle_beta   90.00
_cell.angle_gamma   90.00
#
_symmetry.space_group_name_H-M   'P 1'
#
loop_
_entity.id
_entity.type
_entity.pdbx_description
1 polymer ?
#
loop_
_entity_poly.entity_id
_entity_poly.type
_entity_poly.pdbx_seq_one_letter_code
_entity_poly.pdbx_strand_id
1 'polypeptide(L)'
;KDAYLTDLRAILDRGWLRRGAVVVADNVGIPGAPRYRAYMTEHQGTLWRTVEHKTHAEYQTLLPDLVLESDYLGDRPSPRSGPA
;
A
#
# COMPACT_ATOMS: atom_id res chain seq x y z
N LYS A 1 -1.24 -9.75 -12.13
CA LYS A 1 -1.47 -8.72 -11.08
C LYS A 1 -0.91 -7.35 -11.49
N ASP A 2 -0.69 -7.13 -12.79
CA ASP A 2 -0.12 -5.89 -13.32
C ASP A 2 -1.06 -4.69 -13.21
N ALA A 3 -2.35 -4.95 -12.98
CA ALA A 3 -3.37 -3.92 -12.81
C ALA A 3 -3.34 -3.23 -11.43
N TYR A 4 -2.82 -3.86 -10.37
CA TYR A 4 -2.95 -3.33 -9.00
C TYR A 4 -2.42 -1.90 -8.86
N LEU A 5 -1.25 -1.62 -9.45
CA LEU A 5 -0.67 -0.27 -9.41
C LEU A 5 -1.48 0.72 -10.28
N THR A 6 -1.96 0.25 -11.44
CA THR A 6 -2.76 1.08 -12.35
C THR A 6 -4.11 1.44 -11.73
N ASP A 7 -4.79 0.48 -11.12
CA ASP A 7 -6.07 0.68 -10.44
C ASP A 7 -5.92 1.60 -9.23
N LEU A 8 -4.87 1.39 -8.42
CA LEU A 8 -4.57 2.29 -7.30
C LEU A 8 -4.36 3.73 -7.79
N ARG A 9 -3.61 3.95 -8.87
CA ARG A 9 -3.43 5.28 -9.47
C ARG A 9 -4.75 5.87 -9.94
N ALA A 10 -5.60 5.09 -10.61
CA ALA A 10 -6.91 5.56 -11.02
C ALA A 10 -7.81 5.93 -9.83
N ILE A 11 -7.74 5.20 -8.72
CA ILE A 11 -8.46 5.51 -7.47
C ILE A 11 -7.93 6.83 -6.87
N LEU A 12 -6.60 7.03 -6.84
CA LEU A 12 -5.97 8.26 -6.35
C LEU A 12 -6.33 9.47 -7.23
N ASP A 13 -6.22 9.33 -8.55
CA ASP A 13 -6.47 10.39 -9.53
C ASP A 13 -7.93 10.87 -9.48
N ARG A 14 -8.86 9.97 -9.15
CA ARG A 14 -10.28 10.31 -8.96
C ARG A 14 -10.59 10.86 -7.57
N GLY A 15 -9.60 10.97 -6.68
CA GLY A 15 -9.78 11.47 -5.31
C GLY A 15 -10.65 10.58 -4.43
N TRP A 16 -10.69 9.27 -4.71
CA TRP A 16 -11.56 8.34 -3.97
C TRP A 16 -11.06 8.06 -2.55
N LEU A 17 -9.75 8.24 -2.30
CA LEU A 17 -9.18 8.05 -0.97
C LEU A 17 -9.09 9.37 -0.21
N ARG A 18 -9.55 9.31 1.04
CA ARG A 18 -9.35 10.32 2.06
C ARG A 18 -8.24 9.89 3.01
N ARG A 19 -7.53 10.84 3.61
CA ARG A 19 -6.50 10.55 4.63
C ARG A 19 -7.07 9.61 5.70
N GLY A 20 -6.32 8.56 6.03
CA GLY A 20 -6.72 7.50 6.95
C GLY A 20 -7.48 6.35 6.29
N ALA A 21 -7.76 6.39 4.99
CA ALA A 21 -8.23 5.21 4.26
C ALA A 21 -7.14 4.12 4.25
N VAL A 22 -7.54 2.86 4.36
CA VAL A 22 -6.63 1.71 4.34
C VAL A 22 -6.83 0.94 3.05
N VAL A 23 -5.75 0.73 2.31
CA VAL A 23 -5.72 -0.16 1.14
C VAL A 23 -5.09 -1.48 1.57
N VAL A 24 -5.85 -2.56 1.44
CA VAL A 24 -5.37 -3.92 1.69
C VAL A 24 -5.14 -4.62 0.35
N ALA A 25 -3.92 -5.07 0.10
CA ALA A 25 -3.56 -5.78 -1.12
C ALA A 25 -3.01 -7.16 -0.81
N ASP A 26 -3.75 -8.18 -1.23
CA ASP A 26 -3.42 -9.58 -1.04
C ASP A 26 -2.58 -10.14 -2.21
N ASN A 27 -1.83 -11.20 -1.92
CA ASN A 27 -0.97 -11.92 -2.84
C ASN A 27 0.06 -11.06 -3.59
N VAL A 28 0.70 -10.13 -2.88
CA VAL A 28 1.71 -9.25 -3.48
C VAL A 28 3.12 -9.83 -3.48
N GLY A 29 3.33 -11.01 -2.87
CA GLY A 29 4.60 -11.75 -2.76
C GLY A 29 5.25 -12.17 -4.09
N ILE A 30 5.86 -13.35 -4.20
CA ILE A 30 6.46 -13.82 -5.48
C ILE A 30 5.59 -14.97 -6.03
N PRO A 31 5.14 -14.91 -7.31
CA PRO A 31 5.43 -13.89 -8.33
C PRO A 31 4.64 -12.57 -8.17
N GLY A 32 3.61 -12.57 -7.31
CA GLY A 32 2.80 -11.44 -6.83
C GLY A 32 2.73 -10.15 -7.65
N ALA A 33 2.96 -9.01 -7.02
CA ALA A 33 2.73 -7.68 -7.59
C ALA A 33 3.97 -6.77 -7.39
N PRO A 34 5.10 -7.07 -8.06
CA PRO A 34 6.39 -6.44 -7.77
C PRO A 34 6.38 -4.92 -7.98
N ARG A 35 5.69 -4.43 -9.03
CA ARG A 35 5.57 -2.98 -9.29
C ARG A 35 4.74 -2.26 -8.23
N TYR A 36 3.68 -2.90 -7.75
CA TYR A 36 2.87 -2.37 -6.65
C TYR A 36 3.67 -2.32 -5.35
N ARG A 37 4.41 -3.40 -5.01
CA ARG A 37 5.29 -3.42 -3.84
C ARG A 37 6.36 -2.34 -3.91
N ALA A 38 7.03 -2.21 -5.05
CA ALA A 38 8.04 -1.18 -5.26
C ALA A 38 7.47 0.23 -5.05
N TYR A 39 6.27 0.51 -5.59
CA TYR A 39 5.59 1.79 -5.39
C TYR A 39 5.30 2.07 -3.91
N MET A 40 4.76 1.08 -3.17
CA MET A 40 4.50 1.22 -1.74
C MET A 40 5.77 1.46 -0.94
N THR A 41 6.86 0.76 -1.26
CA THR A 41 8.16 0.98 -0.63
C THR A 41 8.72 2.37 -0.93
N GLU A 42 8.65 2.82 -2.19
CA GLU A 42 9.14 4.14 -2.63
C GLU A 42 8.40 5.29 -1.93
N HIS A 43 7.11 5.13 -1.66
CA HIS A 43 6.24 6.17 -1.10
C HIS A 43 5.98 5.98 0.41
N GLN A 44 6.75 5.11 1.06
CA GLN A 44 6.65 4.85 2.49
C GLN A 44 7.04 6.10 3.30
N GLY A 45 6.21 6.46 4.28
CA GLY A 45 6.42 7.61 5.16
C GLY A 45 6.03 8.96 4.54
N THR A 46 5.70 9.01 3.25
CA THR A 46 5.22 10.22 2.56
C THR A 46 3.73 10.10 2.27
N LEU A 47 3.37 9.31 1.27
CA LEU A 47 1.98 9.11 0.85
C LEU A 47 1.33 7.93 1.55
N TRP A 48 2.14 6.96 1.97
CA TRP A 48 1.68 5.71 2.57
C TRP A 48 2.39 5.39 3.87
N ARG A 49 1.68 4.73 4.78
CA ARG A 49 2.30 3.92 5.83
C ARG A 49 1.85 2.49 5.63
N THR A 50 2.76 1.67 5.14
CA THR A 50 2.53 0.26 4.80
C THR A 50 3.12 -0.67 5.85
N VAL A 51 2.35 -1.70 6.21
CA VAL A 51 2.73 -2.83 7.03
C VAL A 51 2.67 -4.11 6.19
N GLU A 52 3.70 -4.94 6.30
CA GLU A 52 3.77 -6.26 5.68
C GLU A 52 3.23 -7.33 6.62
N HIS A 53 2.25 -8.10 6.16
CA HIS A 53 1.71 -9.26 6.88
C HIS A 53 2.07 -10.53 6.11
N LYS A 54 3.06 -11.27 6.62
CA LYS A 54 3.48 -12.53 6.01
C LYS A 54 2.52 -13.64 6.42
N THR A 55 1.89 -14.29 5.44
CA THR A 55 0.99 -15.42 5.67
C THR A 55 1.73 -16.71 5.31
N HIS A 56 1.75 -17.68 6.22
CA HIS A 56 2.24 -19.02 5.94
C HIS A 56 1.03 -19.84 5.51
N ALA A 57 0.88 -20.05 4.21
CA ALA A 57 -0.12 -20.97 3.68
C ALA A 57 0.37 -22.41 3.95
N GLU A 58 0.06 -22.93 5.13
CA GLU A 58 0.23 -24.36 5.38
C GLU A 58 -0.67 -25.13 4.38
N TYR A 59 -0.11 -26.18 3.77
CA TYR A 59 -0.74 -27.15 2.86
C TYR A 59 -0.79 -26.89 1.35
N GLN A 60 -0.33 -25.75 0.81
CA GLN A 60 -0.18 -25.58 -0.64
C GLN A 60 1.17 -24.93 -1.04
N THR A 61 2.10 -25.76 -1.50
CA THR A 61 3.25 -25.43 -2.36
C THR A 61 3.96 -24.07 -2.13
N LEU A 62 4.83 -24.03 -1.12
CA LEU A 62 6.18 -23.42 -1.12
C LEU A 62 6.40 -21.93 -1.45
N LEU A 63 5.38 -21.11 -1.68
CA LEU A 63 5.57 -19.67 -1.88
C LEU A 63 4.99 -18.87 -0.71
N PRO A 64 5.81 -18.11 0.04
CA PRO A 64 5.32 -17.27 1.11
C PRO A 64 4.38 -16.22 0.51
N ASP A 65 3.16 -16.20 1.03
CA ASP A 65 2.18 -15.21 0.63
C ASP A 65 2.33 -13.94 1.50
N LEU A 66 1.96 -12.80 0.93
CA LEU A 66 2.19 -11.51 1.52
C LEU A 66 1.00 -10.60 1.25
N VAL A 67 0.44 -10.10 2.35
CA VAL A 67 -0.57 -9.05 2.35
C VAL A 67 0.09 -7.74 2.75
N LEU A 68 -0.22 -6.66 2.03
CA LEU A 68 0.10 -5.30 2.46
C LEU A 68 -1.13 -4.60 2.99
N GLU A 69 -1.00 -4.00 4.16
CA GLU A 69 -1.95 -3.04 4.71
C GLU A 69 -1.31 -1.65 4.60
N SER A 70 -1.93 -0.73 3.86
CA SER A 70 -1.35 0.59 3.56
C SER A 70 -2.31 1.71 3.95
N ASP A 71 -1.98 2.43 5.02
CA ASP A 71 -2.67 3.66 5.40
C ASP A 71 -2.34 4.78 4.40
N TYR A 72 -3.36 5.38 3.80
CA TYR A 72 -3.21 6.56 2.96
C TYR A 72 -3.01 7.82 3.82
N LEU A 73 -1.85 8.43 3.72
CA LEU A 73 -1.51 9.65 4.45
C LEU A 73 -2.00 10.89 3.69
N GLY A 74 -2.06 10.84 2.36
CA GLY A 74 -2.46 11.96 1.50
C GLY A 74 -1.49 13.15 1.54
N ASP A 75 -1.58 13.99 0.51
CA ASP A 75 -0.70 15.15 0.35
C ASP A 75 -1.10 16.32 1.26
N ARG A 76 -0.69 16.25 2.53
CA ARG A 76 -0.35 17.44 3.32
C ARG A 76 0.48 17.05 4.55
N PRO A 77 1.68 17.60 4.75
CA PRO A 77 2.12 17.90 6.10
C PRO A 77 1.19 19.00 6.61
N SER A 78 0.43 18.71 7.67
CA SER A 78 -0.25 19.76 8.43
C SER A 78 0.78 20.84 8.75
N PRO A 79 0.54 22.13 8.47
CA PRO A 79 1.39 23.17 9.03
C PRO A 79 1.31 22.99 10.55
N ARG A 80 2.47 22.75 11.19
CA ARG A 80 2.57 22.77 12.64
C ARG A 80 2.03 24.13 13.07
N SER A 81 0.91 24.14 13.77
CA SER A 81 0.47 25.28 14.56
C SER A 81 1.54 25.48 15.64
N GLY A 82 2.54 26.30 15.34
CA GLY A 82 3.44 26.86 16.35
C GLY A 82 2.67 27.88 17.19
N PRO A 83 3.02 28.05 18.47
CA PRO A 83 2.32 28.98 19.34
C PRO A 83 2.76 30.41 19.04
N ALA A 84 1.79 31.33 19.04
CA ALA A 84 1.96 32.75 19.31
C ALA A 84 0.87 33.17 20.29
#